data_AF-D0L0B3-F1
#
_entry.id   AF-D0L0B3-F1
#
_cell.length_a   1.000
_cell.length_b   1.000
_cell.length_c   1.000
_cell.angle_alpha   90.00
_cell.angle_beta   90.00
_cell.angle_gamma   90.00
#
_symmetry.space_group_name_H-M   'P 1'
#
loop_
_entity.id
_entity.type
_entity.pdbx_description
1 polymer ?
#
loop_
_entity_poly.entity_id
_entity_poly.type
_entity_poly.pdbx_seq_one_letter_code
_entity_poly.pdbx_strand_id
1 'polypeptide(L)'
;MDAYEQNYILMRRLFGDLKHLKSGDECPWNANITSKIIAKSKFTLDVQFTDQLVVGNKNRPLKLKVRVYHDARTAELLDPVHRNQCLQELTSKCTEQQFKRNRLLKNWLIKQVNILSGGYNLSMPE
;
A
#
# COMPACT_ATOMS: atom_id res chain seq x y z
N MET A 1 -4.96 9.38 -14.89
CA MET A 1 -5.32 9.18 -13.46
C MET A 1 -4.03 9.20 -12.65
N ASP A 2 -4.00 9.97 -11.58
CA ASP A 2 -2.80 10.16 -10.76
C ASP A 2 -2.44 8.87 -10.00
N ALA A 3 -1.15 8.62 -9.75
CA ALA A 3 -0.68 7.39 -9.09
C ALA A 3 -1.29 7.25 -7.68
N TYR A 4 -1.51 8.36 -7.00
CA TYR A 4 -2.09 8.41 -5.65
C TYR A 4 -3.55 7.96 -5.61
N GLU A 5 -4.37 8.40 -6.57
CA GLU A 5 -5.77 7.97 -6.70
C GLU A 5 -5.86 6.49 -7.11
N GLN A 6 -4.99 6.06 -8.03
CA GLN A 6 -4.92 4.65 -8.43
C GLN A 6 -4.60 3.75 -7.25
N ASN A 7 -3.65 4.16 -6.40
CA ASN A 7 -3.33 3.43 -5.17
C ASN A 7 -4.55 3.32 -4.26
N TYR A 8 -5.33 4.39 -4.09
CA TYR A 8 -6.56 4.36 -3.28
C TYR A 8 -7.59 3.34 -3.81
N ILE A 9 -7.81 3.32 -5.12
CA ILE A 9 -8.73 2.37 -5.75
C ILE A 9 -8.26 0.94 -5.54
N LEU A 10 -6.97 0.67 -5.72
CA LEU A 10 -6.40 -0.67 -5.52
C LEU A 10 -6.50 -1.10 -4.04
N MET A 11 -6.20 -0.19 -3.10
CA MET A 11 -6.38 -0.43 -1.67
C MET A 11 -7.82 -0.83 -1.34
N ARG A 12 -8.81 -0.12 -1.90
CA ARG A 12 -10.22 -0.49 -1.76
C ARG A 12 -10.58 -1.83 -2.38
N ARG A 13 -9.92 -2.24 -3.48
CA ARG A 13 -10.13 -3.57 -4.06
C ARG A 13 -9.59 -4.69 -3.15
N LEU A 14 -8.48 -4.43 -2.45
CA LEU A 14 -7.86 -5.40 -1.54
C LEU A 14 -8.60 -5.52 -0.20
N PHE A 15 -9.04 -4.41 0.38
CA PHE A 15 -9.65 -4.36 1.71
C PHE A 15 -11.18 -4.19 1.71
N GLY A 16 -11.79 -3.88 0.58
CA GLY A 16 -13.17 -3.42 0.52
C GLY A 16 -13.31 -1.98 1.05
N ASP A 17 -14.18 -1.78 2.04
CA ASP A 17 -14.41 -0.46 2.61
C ASP A 17 -13.37 -0.11 3.68
N LEU A 18 -12.39 0.69 3.25
CA LEU A 18 -11.30 1.19 4.09
C LEU A 18 -11.78 1.97 5.33
N LYS A 19 -12.99 2.57 5.29
CA LYS A 19 -13.52 3.33 6.44
C LYS A 19 -13.99 2.44 7.58
N HIS A 20 -14.22 1.15 7.35
CA HIS A 20 -14.72 0.23 8.37
C HIS A 20 -13.61 -0.56 9.07
N LEU A 21 -12.40 -0.58 8.53
CA LEU A 21 -11.23 -1.22 9.14
C LEU A 21 -10.91 -0.63 10.51
N LYS A 22 -10.47 -1.40 11.48
CA LYS A 22 -10.10 -0.93 12.83
C LYS A 22 -8.60 -1.09 13.07
N SER A 23 -8.04 -0.24 13.93
CA SER A 23 -6.65 -0.39 14.36
C SER A 23 -6.45 -1.72 15.08
N GLY A 24 -5.35 -2.41 14.75
CA GLY A 24 -5.10 -3.77 15.23
C GLY A 24 -5.73 -4.86 14.37
N ASP A 25 -6.63 -4.53 13.44
CA ASP A 25 -7.11 -5.52 12.48
C ASP A 25 -5.94 -6.03 11.64
N GLU A 26 -5.84 -7.35 11.57
CA GLU A 26 -4.96 -8.05 10.65
C GLU A 26 -5.82 -8.59 9.52
N CYS A 27 -5.51 -8.19 8.28
CA CYS A 27 -6.20 -8.74 7.12
C CYS A 27 -5.25 -9.68 6.37
N PRO A 28 -5.47 -11.01 6.47
CA PRO A 28 -4.76 -11.95 5.64
C PRO A 28 -5.34 -11.90 4.24
N TRP A 29 -4.52 -11.50 3.27
CA TRP A 29 -4.92 -11.49 1.86
C TRP A 29 -4.32 -12.66 1.11
N ASN A 30 -3.07 -12.95 1.42
CA ASN A 30 -2.31 -14.06 0.90
C ASN A 30 -1.51 -14.62 2.08
N ALA A 31 -1.28 -15.93 2.11
CA ALA A 31 -0.42 -16.59 3.10
C ALA A 31 0.94 -15.88 3.29
N ASN A 32 1.41 -15.19 2.26
CA ASN A 32 2.70 -14.52 2.24
C ASN A 32 2.67 -13.03 2.60
N ILE A 33 1.50 -12.40 2.59
CA ILE A 33 1.37 -10.97 2.86
C ILE A 33 0.40 -10.77 4.01
N THR A 34 0.95 -10.24 5.10
CA THR A 34 0.17 -9.80 6.24
C THR A 34 0.01 -8.29 6.17
N SER A 35 -1.18 -7.82 6.50
CA SER A 35 -1.45 -6.39 6.65
C SER A 35 -1.92 -6.12 8.07
N LYS A 36 -1.50 -4.99 8.62
CA LYS A 36 -1.88 -4.54 9.97
C LYS A 36 -2.25 -3.07 9.93
N ILE A 37 -3.43 -2.74 10.46
CA ILE A 37 -3.85 -1.35 10.61
C ILE A 37 -3.12 -0.75 11.82
N ILE A 38 -2.22 0.20 11.56
CA ILE A 38 -1.41 0.84 12.60
C ILE A 38 -2.21 1.92 13.31
N ALA A 39 -2.85 2.79 12.54
CA ALA A 39 -3.58 3.94 13.05
C ALA A 39 -4.75 4.27 12.14
N LYS A 40 -5.84 4.76 12.73
CA LYS A 40 -7.01 5.20 12.00
C LYS A 40 -7.54 6.48 12.62
N SER A 41 -7.96 7.39 11.76
CA SER A 41 -8.74 8.57 12.11
C SER A 41 -9.97 8.68 11.20
N LYS A 42 -10.75 9.74 11.37
CA LYS A 42 -11.88 10.06 10.48
C LYS A 42 -11.42 10.29 9.03
N PHE A 43 -10.20 10.81 8.85
CA PHE A 43 -9.70 11.28 7.55
C PHE A 43 -8.58 10.41 6.99
N THR A 44 -7.86 9.70 7.86
CA THR A 44 -6.67 8.94 7.48
C THR A 44 -6.67 7.52 8.01
N LEU A 45 -6.02 6.63 7.26
CA LEU A 45 -5.77 5.25 7.66
C LEU A 45 -4.33 4.89 7.33
N ASP A 46 -3.58 4.44 8.33
CA ASP A 46 -2.21 3.96 8.19
C ASP A 46 -2.19 2.43 8.25
N VAL A 47 -1.69 1.82 7.19
CA VAL A 47 -1.61 0.37 7.02
C VAL A 47 -0.15 -0.03 6.85
N GLN A 48 0.29 -1.04 7.59
CA GLN A 48 1.58 -1.68 7.35
C GLN A 48 1.38 -3.04 6.69
N PHE A 49 2.12 -3.26 5.62
CA PHE A 49 2.20 -4.52 4.91
C PHE A 49 3.54 -5.15 5.23
N THR A 50 3.52 -6.46 5.41
CA THR A 50 4.73 -7.27 5.53
C THR A 50 4.63 -8.39 4.50
N ASP A 51 5.44 -8.26 3.45
CA ASP A 51 5.57 -9.25 2.38
C ASP A 51 6.74 -10.18 2.72
N GLN A 52 6.42 -11.45 3.00
CA GLN A 52 7.39 -12.46 3.40
C GLN A 52 8.14 -13.07 2.21
N LEU A 53 7.59 -12.98 0.99
CA LEU A 53 8.23 -13.49 -0.23
C LEU A 53 9.23 -12.49 -0.80
N VAL A 54 8.93 -11.20 -0.68
CA VAL A 54 9.86 -10.15 -1.10
C VAL A 54 10.85 -9.89 0.03
N VAL A 55 12.03 -10.46 -0.16
CA VAL A 55 13.15 -10.31 0.75
C VAL A 55 13.94 -9.06 0.34
N GLY A 56 14.01 -8.06 1.23
CA GLY A 56 14.85 -6.87 1.02
C GLY A 56 16.35 -7.20 1.15
N ASN A 57 17.22 -6.22 0.89
CA ASN A 57 18.70 -6.34 0.88
C ASN A 57 19.37 -7.02 2.10
N LYS A 58 18.64 -7.31 3.18
CA LYS A 58 19.16 -7.90 4.43
C LYS A 58 18.50 -9.23 4.82
N ASN A 59 17.94 -9.98 3.88
CA ASN A 59 17.16 -11.17 4.19
C ASN A 59 15.95 -10.92 5.12
N ARG A 60 15.37 -9.72 5.06
CA ARG A 60 14.22 -9.31 5.88
C ARG A 60 12.97 -9.17 5.02
N PRO A 61 11.78 -9.53 5.54
CA PRO A 61 10.51 -9.27 4.87
C PRO A 61 10.39 -7.79 4.50
N LEU A 62 9.92 -7.52 3.29
CA LEU A 62 9.64 -6.16 2.83
C LEU A 62 8.48 -5.59 3.64
N LYS A 63 8.74 -4.45 4.31
CA LYS A 63 7.74 -3.72 5.07
C LYS A 63 7.37 -2.44 4.36
N LEU A 64 6.11 -2.30 3.96
CA LEU A 64 5.58 -1.11 3.32
C LEU A 64 4.60 -0.43 4.29
N LYS A 65 4.74 0.87 4.50
CA LYS A 65 3.76 1.65 5.27
C LYS A 65 2.99 2.55 4.32
N VAL A 66 1.69 2.38 4.22
CA VAL A 66 0.82 3.15 3.33
C VAL A 66 -0.10 4.01 4.17
N ARG A 67 -0.21 5.27 3.80
CA ARG A 67 -1.22 6.18 4.34
C ARG A 67 -2.30 6.41 3.31
N VAL A 68 -3.54 6.27 3.74
CA VAL A 68 -4.74 6.55 2.95
C VAL A 68 -5.34 7.85 3.46
N TYR A 69 -5.73 8.74 2.55
CA TYR A 69 -6.50 9.94 2.81
C TYR A 69 -7.91 9.75 2.23
N HIS A 70 -8.92 9.64 3.10
CA HIS A 70 -10.28 9.29 2.71
C HIS A 70 -11.03 10.42 2.00
N ASP A 71 -10.73 11.66 2.37
CA ASP A 71 -11.29 12.88 1.80
C ASP A 71 -10.75 13.14 0.39
N ALA A 72 -9.43 13.08 0.23
CA ALA A 72 -8.76 13.23 -1.06
C ALA A 72 -8.87 11.98 -1.94
N ARG A 73 -9.31 10.83 -1.40
CA ARG A 73 -9.35 9.53 -2.08
C ARG A 73 -8.00 9.15 -2.68
N THR A 74 -6.94 9.36 -1.92
CA THR A 74 -5.57 9.07 -2.31
C THR A 74 -4.93 8.10 -1.33
N ALA A 75 -3.94 7.36 -1.80
CA ALA A 75 -3.08 6.54 -0.95
C ALA A 75 -1.62 6.68 -1.36
N GLU A 76 -0.74 6.75 -0.37
CA GLU A 76 0.68 6.94 -0.60
C GLU A 76 1.56 6.04 0.25
N LEU A 77 2.72 5.68 -0.31
CA LEU A 77 3.78 5.00 0.42
C LEU A 77 4.53 6.01 1.28
N LEU A 78 4.52 5.79 2.59
CA LEU A 78 5.29 6.57 3.55
C LEU A 78 6.75 6.12 3.52
N ASP A 79 7.66 7.09 3.55
CA ASP A 79 9.08 6.84 3.82
C ASP A 79 9.35 6.86 5.33
N PRO A 80 9.68 5.72 5.95
CA PRO A 80 9.95 5.68 7.39
C PRO A 80 11.31 6.28 7.78
N VAL A 81 12.23 6.50 6.84
CA VAL A 81 13.62 6.91 7.10
C VAL A 81 13.83 8.40 6.78
N HIS A 82 13.21 8.92 5.72
CA HIS A 82 13.59 10.24 5.15
C HIS A 82 12.57 11.36 5.38
N ARG A 83 11.55 11.16 6.22
CA ARG A 83 10.50 12.19 6.42
C ARG A 83 11.07 13.52 6.90
N ASN A 84 12.07 13.50 7.77
CA ASN A 84 12.72 14.70 8.29
C ASN A 84 13.77 15.28 7.33
N GLN A 85 14.43 14.44 6.52
CA GLN A 85 15.40 14.90 5.52
C GLN A 85 14.72 15.65 4.38
N CYS A 86 13.49 15.29 4.04
CA CYS A 86 12.71 16.04 3.05
C CYS A 86 12.31 17.45 3.47
N LEU A 87 12.37 17.79 4.77
CA LEU A 87 12.19 19.17 5.24
C LEU A 87 13.47 20.01 5.04
N GLN A 88 14.63 19.36 4.89
CA GLN A 88 15.94 20.00 4.71
C GLN A 88 16.40 20.04 3.25
N GLU A 89 15.90 19.13 2.40
CA GLU A 89 16.20 19.11 0.97
C GLU A 89 15.29 20.05 0.15
N LEU A 90 15.73 20.36 -1.09
CA LEU A 90 14.92 21.05 -2.09
C LEU A 90 13.60 20.29 -2.34
N THR A 91 12.47 20.98 -2.15
CA THR A 91 11.10 20.46 -2.28
C THR A 91 10.87 19.66 -3.56
N SER A 92 11.50 20.04 -4.67
CA SER A 92 11.38 19.37 -5.97
C SER A 92 11.89 17.92 -5.95
N LYS A 93 13.03 17.66 -5.31
CA LYS A 93 13.62 16.32 -5.23
C LYS A 93 12.74 15.38 -4.39
N CYS A 94 12.21 15.90 -3.28
CA CYS A 94 11.31 15.14 -2.42
C CYS A 94 9.98 14.78 -3.11
N THR A 95 9.41 15.71 -3.87
CA THR A 95 8.22 15.43 -4.68
C THR A 95 8.50 14.36 -5.73
N GLU A 96 9.63 14.44 -6.43
CA GLU A 96 10.01 13.43 -7.42
C GLU A 96 10.21 12.04 -6.79
N GLN A 97 10.91 11.97 -5.65
CA GLN A 97 11.08 10.73 -4.91
C GLN A 97 9.74 10.18 -4.41
N GLN A 98 8.84 11.04 -3.91
CA GLN A 98 7.52 10.63 -3.48
C GLN A 98 6.69 10.08 -4.65
N PHE A 99 6.78 10.71 -5.82
CA PHE A 99 6.14 10.22 -7.03
C PHE A 99 6.68 8.84 -7.45
N LYS A 100 8.00 8.63 -7.40
CA LYS A 100 8.63 7.32 -7.66
C LYS A 100 8.15 6.26 -6.66
N ARG A 101 8.09 6.59 -5.37
CA ARG A 101 7.56 5.71 -4.30
C ARG A 101 6.11 5.31 -4.57
N ASN A 102 5.27 6.26 -5.00
CA ASN A 102 3.87 5.98 -5.29
C ASN A 102 3.66 5.16 -6.56
N ARG A 103 4.54 5.28 -7.57
CA ARG A 103 4.57 4.35 -8.70
C ARG A 103 4.96 2.94 -8.28
N LEU A 104 5.94 2.80 -7.38
CA LEU A 104 6.33 1.50 -6.84
C LEU A 104 5.19 0.84 -6.07
N LEU A 105 4.53 1.61 -5.19
CA LEU A 105 3.34 1.14 -4.46
C LEU A 105 2.25 0.69 -5.42
N LYS A 106 1.96 1.47 -6.47
CA LYS A 106 0.97 1.11 -7.47
C LYS A 106 1.25 -0.24 -8.10
N ASN A 107 2.47 -0.43 -8.60
CA ASN A 107 2.86 -1.66 -9.28
C ASN A 107 2.79 -2.86 -8.33
N TRP A 108 3.21 -2.67 -7.07
CA TRP A 108 3.08 -3.69 -6.04
C TRP A 108 1.60 -4.03 -5.76
N LEU A 109 0.72 -3.04 -5.58
CA LEU A 109 -0.71 -3.24 -5.35
C LEU A 109 -1.40 -3.94 -6.52
N ILE A 110 -1.08 -3.59 -7.77
CA ILE A 110 -1.61 -4.27 -8.96
C ILE A 110 -1.24 -5.76 -8.93
N LYS A 111 0.02 -6.08 -8.62
CA LYS A 111 0.46 -7.47 -8.49
C LYS A 111 -0.36 -8.22 -7.45
N GLN A 112 -0.64 -7.59 -6.30
CA GLN A 112 -1.45 -8.23 -5.25
C GLN A 112 -2.91 -8.43 -5.65
N VAL A 113 -3.53 -7.44 -6.28
CA VAL A 113 -4.91 -7.57 -6.78
C VAL A 113 -4.98 -8.71 -7.80
N ASN A 114 -4.03 -8.79 -8.73
CA ASN A 114 -4.00 -9.85 -9.74
C ASN A 114 -3.82 -11.23 -9.11
N ILE A 115 -3.01 -11.37 -8.05
CA ILE A 115 -2.86 -12.64 -7.33
C ILE A 115 -4.18 -13.06 -6.66
N LEU A 116 -4.89 -12.12 -6.05
CA LEU A 116 -6.21 -12.38 -5.45
C LEU A 116 -7.27 -12.75 -6.49
N SER A 117 -7.28 -12.05 -7.62
CA SER A 117 -8.23 -12.31 -8.72
C SER A 117 -7.90 -13.59 -9.49
N GLY A 118 -6.62 -13.94 -9.62
CA GLY A 118 -6.15 -15.16 -10.29
C GLY A 118 -6.28 -16.44 -9.46
N GLY A 119 -6.71 -16.34 -8.20
CA GLY A 119 -7.14 -17.50 -7.38
C GLY A 119 -8.52 -18.05 -7.76
N TYR A 120 -9.28 -17.32 -8.60
CA TYR A 120 -10.44 -17.87 -9.30
C TYR A 120 -9.95 -18.40 -10.65
N ASN A 121 -9.58 -19.69 -10.68
CA ASN A 121 -9.58 -20.45 -11.92
C ASN A 121 -11.00 -20.37 -12.51
N LEU A 122 -11.19 -19.50 -13.50
CA LEU A 122 -12.17 -19.75 -14.55
C LEU A 122 -11.61 -20.92 -15.36
N SER A 123 -11.92 -22.13 -14.90
CA SER A 123 -12.08 -23.27 -15.77
C SER A 123 -13.03 -22.86 -16.89
N MET A 124 -12.50 -22.61 -18.08
CA MET A 124 -13.30 -22.74 -19.30
C MET A 124 -13.44 -24.24 -19.54
N PRO A 125 -14.67 -24.78 -19.61
CA PRO A 125 -14.89 -26.04 -20.30
C PRO A 125 -14.67 -25.81 -21.81
N GLU A 126 -14.28 -26.90 -22.45
CA GLU A 126 -13.77 -27.07 -23.83
C GLU A 126 -14.49 -26.30 -24.94
#